data_AF-A0A7C2QVD2-F1
#
_entry.id   AF-A0A7C2QVD2-F1
#
_cell.length_a   1.000
_cell.length_b   1.000
_cell.length_c   1.000
_cell.angle_alpha   90.00
_cell.angle_beta   90.00
_cell.angle_gamma   90.00
#
_symmetry.space_group_name_H-M   'P 1'
#
loop_
_entity.id
_entity.type
_entity.pdbx_description
1 polymer ?
#
loop_
_entity_poly.entity_id
_entity_poly.type
_entity_poly.pdbx_seq_one_letter_code
_entity_poly.pdbx_strand_id
1 'polypeptide(L)'
;MKKLVLLAAVCLALTACAIAQPNDVVILDRVFNDDSDSITNHVKNLPKVILSDTKLDGDGLSPEFANRHAWFVSADGVNPLQVPITEEWTLEFDLTLTGTPIRPRKEAGGFVRIGMPWGYSELQFMVNTDANEVVAFGYPFPFYRFTNQSYNSGDTIRLGIRFFKDTDGKYKVIYMANGDSSPAAALSDQSLFTGWITPGGYLQVNIQAGNPNNGGVAVFDNITWNGVLLRKAYAILGNIELKDYGADVTQVAIHTELRQEGVAVRTGTLFTDSAGNYAILDVAPGTYNVAFKASHWLRAVVPNVTVVSADVTGVDASLTNGDVDGDNEVTLFDFGELVAAFGSMPGDANWNPNADLDGDGEVTLYDFGILVRSFGAIGDD
;
A
#
# COMPACT_ATOMS: atom_id res chain seq x y z
N MET A 1 7.27 -44.12 22.76
CA MET A 1 5.96 -43.49 22.45
C MET A 1 5.99 -42.03 22.90
N LYS A 2 6.51 -41.14 22.06
CA LYS A 2 6.37 -39.68 22.22
C LYS A 2 5.80 -39.20 20.89
N LYS A 3 4.53 -38.82 20.89
CA LYS A 3 3.82 -38.28 19.73
C LYS A 3 4.42 -36.90 19.45
N LEU A 4 5.13 -36.76 18.34
CA LEU A 4 5.46 -35.47 17.75
C LEU A 4 4.15 -34.92 17.17
N VAL A 5 3.60 -33.89 17.78
CA VAL A 5 2.48 -33.13 17.22
C VAL A 5 3.10 -32.19 16.20
N LEU A 6 2.95 -32.52 14.92
CA LEU A 6 3.24 -31.61 13.82
C LEU A 6 2.22 -30.47 13.92
N LEU A 7 2.69 -29.28 14.26
CA LEU A 7 1.88 -28.07 14.33
C LEU A 7 1.58 -27.65 12.89
N ALA A 8 0.50 -28.18 12.31
CA ALA A 8 -0.04 -27.65 11.08
C ALA A 8 -0.46 -26.20 11.36
N ALA A 9 0.28 -25.25 10.78
CA ALA A 9 -0.15 -23.86 10.71
C ALA A 9 -1.35 -23.80 9.77
N VAL A 10 -2.52 -24.12 10.31
CA VAL A 10 -3.80 -23.83 9.67
C VAL A 10 -3.80 -22.32 9.47
N CYS A 11 -3.65 -21.91 8.22
CA CYS A 11 -3.89 -20.55 7.79
C CYS A 11 -5.37 -20.28 8.08
N LEU A 12 -5.67 -19.77 9.27
CA LEU A 12 -6.93 -19.11 9.51
C LEU A 12 -6.95 -17.96 8.53
N ALA A 13 -7.70 -18.13 7.45
CA ALA A 13 -8.29 -17.01 6.74
C ALA A 13 -9.08 -16.23 7.81
N LEU A 14 -8.44 -15.24 8.41
CA LEU A 14 -9.11 -14.19 9.14
C LEU A 14 -10.02 -13.53 8.13
N THR A 15 -11.28 -13.95 8.10
CA THR A 15 -12.37 -13.09 7.65
C THR A 15 -12.55 -11.98 8.70
N ALA A 16 -11.51 -11.16 8.87
CA ALA A 16 -11.75 -9.76 9.16
C ALA A 16 -12.33 -9.22 7.85
N CYS A 17 -13.54 -8.69 7.91
CA CYS A 17 -14.02 -7.84 6.83
C CYS A 17 -12.96 -6.74 6.68
N ALA A 18 -12.10 -6.84 5.67
CA ALA A 18 -10.98 -5.92 5.51
C ALA A 18 -11.59 -4.54 5.27
N ILE A 19 -11.57 -3.68 6.29
CA ILE A 19 -11.84 -2.26 6.08
C ILE A 19 -10.85 -1.84 5.01
N ALA A 20 -11.36 -1.26 3.92
CA ALA A 20 -10.57 -0.90 2.77
C ALA A 20 -9.39 -0.04 3.23
N GLN A 21 -8.18 -0.61 3.16
CA GLN A 21 -6.97 0.11 3.56
C GLN A 21 -6.71 1.22 2.53
N PRO A 22 -6.29 2.42 2.97
CA PRO A 22 -5.94 3.45 2.02
C PRO A 22 -4.70 3.01 1.24
N ASN A 23 -4.87 2.89 -0.07
CA ASN A 23 -3.83 2.56 -1.05
C ASN A 23 -3.74 3.65 -2.13
N ASP A 24 -4.59 4.67 -2.04
CA ASP A 24 -4.65 5.76 -2.98
C ASP A 24 -5.05 7.09 -2.30
N VAL A 25 -5.17 8.16 -3.09
CA VAL A 25 -5.79 9.42 -2.70
C VAL A 25 -6.77 9.89 -3.76
N VAL A 26 -7.75 10.68 -3.37
CA VAL A 26 -8.59 11.47 -4.29
C VAL A 26 -8.26 12.95 -4.13
N ILE A 27 -8.23 13.69 -5.23
CA ILE A 27 -8.06 15.14 -5.23
C ILE A 27 -9.42 15.78 -5.51
N LEU A 28 -9.81 16.71 -4.65
CA LEU A 28 -10.99 17.54 -4.79
C LEU A 28 -10.50 18.96 -5.10
N ASP A 29 -10.60 19.34 -6.37
CA ASP A 29 -10.28 20.68 -6.81
C ASP A 29 -11.40 21.67 -6.45
N ARG A 30 -11.02 22.92 -6.19
CA ARG A 30 -11.95 24.04 -6.07
C ARG A 30 -13.07 23.77 -5.04
N VAL A 31 -12.69 23.19 -3.89
CA VAL A 31 -13.56 23.02 -2.71
C VAL A 31 -14.13 24.36 -2.27
N PHE A 32 -13.29 25.41 -2.30
CA PHE A 32 -13.72 26.79 -2.41
C PHE A 32 -13.22 27.33 -3.74
N ASN A 33 -14.06 28.14 -4.39
CA ASN A 33 -13.87 28.54 -5.78
C ASN A 33 -14.38 29.96 -6.03
N ASP A 34 -13.72 30.92 -5.41
CA ASP A 34 -14.08 32.34 -5.50
C ASP A 34 -13.49 32.97 -6.77
N ASP A 35 -12.28 32.57 -7.15
CA ASP A 35 -11.67 32.96 -8.42
C ASP A 35 -11.72 31.78 -9.41
N SER A 36 -12.72 31.81 -10.29
CA SER A 36 -13.01 30.68 -11.19
C SER A 36 -12.02 30.54 -12.36
N ASP A 37 -11.32 31.61 -12.74
CA ASP A 37 -10.37 31.62 -13.87
C ASP A 37 -8.90 31.53 -13.45
N SER A 38 -8.66 31.27 -12.16
CA SER A 38 -7.39 30.76 -11.63
C SER A 38 -6.93 29.49 -12.37
N ILE A 39 -5.61 29.25 -12.38
CA ILE A 39 -5.00 28.08 -13.02
C ILE A 39 -4.53 27.13 -11.93
N THR A 40 -5.26 26.01 -11.80
CA THR A 40 -4.93 24.91 -10.90
C THR A 40 -4.20 23.78 -11.62
N ASN A 41 -3.19 23.22 -10.96
CA ASN A 41 -2.57 21.95 -11.37
C ASN A 41 -2.37 21.07 -10.15
N HIS A 42 -2.47 19.76 -10.35
CA HIS A 42 -2.16 18.79 -9.32
C HIS A 42 -1.32 17.64 -9.85
N VAL A 43 -0.52 17.05 -8.96
CA VAL A 43 0.21 15.81 -9.22
C VAL A 43 -0.22 14.79 -8.19
N LYS A 44 -0.61 13.62 -8.66
CA LYS A 44 -0.90 12.44 -7.83
C LYS A 44 0.09 11.34 -8.24
N ASN A 45 1.16 11.19 -7.47
CA ASN A 45 2.17 10.17 -7.68
C ASN A 45 2.67 9.65 -6.33
N LEU A 46 1.85 8.81 -5.69
CA LEU A 46 2.06 8.37 -4.32
C LEU A 46 3.46 7.79 -4.08
N PRO A 47 4.11 8.10 -2.93
CA PRO A 47 3.59 8.77 -1.73
C PRO A 47 3.58 10.31 -1.80
N LYS A 48 3.56 10.90 -3.00
CA LYS A 48 3.56 12.35 -3.25
C LYS A 48 2.24 12.87 -3.82
N VAL A 49 1.79 14.01 -3.28
CA VAL A 49 0.72 14.83 -3.82
C VAL A 49 1.21 16.27 -3.95
N ILE A 50 0.97 16.90 -5.09
CA ILE A 50 1.23 18.33 -5.28
C ILE A 50 -0.10 19.00 -5.60
N LEU A 51 -0.41 20.08 -4.90
CA LEU A 51 -1.50 20.98 -5.22
C LEU A 51 -0.91 22.34 -5.57
N SER A 52 -1.41 22.97 -6.63
CA SER A 52 -1.06 24.33 -6.99
C SER A 52 -2.28 25.09 -7.50
N ASP A 53 -2.30 26.37 -7.17
CA ASP A 53 -3.25 27.33 -7.74
C ASP A 53 -2.53 28.65 -7.98
N THR A 54 -2.69 29.19 -9.18
CA THR A 54 -1.96 30.37 -9.68
C THR A 54 -2.92 31.29 -10.42
N LYS A 55 -2.49 32.52 -10.69
CA LYS A 55 -3.37 33.55 -11.28
C LYS A 55 -4.64 33.74 -10.44
N LEU A 56 -4.43 33.83 -9.12
CA LEU A 56 -5.49 34.15 -8.16
C LEU A 56 -5.60 35.67 -8.03
N ASP A 57 -6.02 36.29 -9.11
CA ASP A 57 -6.11 37.74 -9.31
C ASP A 57 -7.52 38.30 -9.20
N GLY A 58 -8.48 37.45 -8.85
CA GLY A 58 -9.84 37.85 -8.55
C GLY A 58 -10.74 37.89 -9.78
N ASP A 59 -12.02 37.58 -9.58
CA ASP A 59 -13.02 37.53 -10.64
C ASP A 59 -13.66 38.90 -10.92
N GLY A 60 -13.22 39.93 -10.21
CA GLY A 60 -13.73 41.30 -10.30
C GLY A 60 -14.98 41.55 -9.44
N LEU A 61 -15.39 40.58 -8.62
CA LEU A 61 -16.50 40.69 -7.66
C LEU A 61 -15.96 40.70 -6.23
N SER A 62 -16.41 41.68 -5.45
CA SER A 62 -16.11 41.73 -4.02
C SER A 62 -17.22 41.04 -3.21
N PRO A 63 -16.90 40.37 -2.09
CA PRO A 63 -15.58 40.21 -1.48
C PRO A 63 -14.77 39.05 -2.06
N GLU A 64 -13.46 39.28 -2.23
CA GLU A 64 -12.46 38.27 -2.57
C GLU A 64 -12.01 37.53 -1.29
N PHE A 65 -12.06 36.21 -1.30
CA PHE A 65 -11.67 35.33 -0.21
C PHE A 65 -10.51 34.43 -0.63
N ALA A 66 -10.79 33.26 -1.18
CA ALA A 66 -9.78 32.24 -1.47
C ALA A 66 -10.32 31.13 -2.36
N ASN A 67 -9.39 30.48 -3.08
CA ASN A 67 -9.61 29.13 -3.58
C ASN A 67 -9.01 28.10 -2.63
N ARG A 68 -9.62 26.91 -2.58
CA ARG A 68 -9.13 25.78 -1.78
C ARG A 68 -9.20 24.49 -2.58
N HIS A 69 -8.12 23.72 -2.54
CA HIS A 69 -8.01 22.37 -3.06
C HIS A 69 -7.70 21.42 -1.91
N ALA A 70 -8.21 20.20 -1.96
CA ALA A 70 -7.96 19.19 -0.95
C ALA A 70 -7.62 17.86 -1.60
N TRP A 71 -6.91 17.01 -0.88
CA TRP A 71 -6.80 15.60 -1.18
C TRP A 71 -7.19 14.80 0.06
N PHE A 72 -7.73 13.60 -0.13
CA PHE A 72 -8.10 12.69 0.95
C PHE A 72 -7.60 11.29 0.65
N VAL A 73 -7.26 10.53 1.70
CA VAL A 73 -6.95 9.10 1.53
C VAL A 73 -8.13 8.39 0.89
N SER A 74 -7.84 7.39 0.06
CA SER A 74 -8.81 6.65 -0.73
C SER A 74 -8.39 5.18 -0.85
N ALA A 75 -9.36 4.30 -1.03
CA ALA A 75 -9.11 2.89 -1.33
C ALA A 75 -9.39 2.52 -2.79
N ASP A 76 -10.09 3.38 -3.54
CA ASP A 76 -10.46 3.17 -4.94
C ASP A 76 -9.85 4.23 -5.88
N GLY A 77 -9.25 5.28 -5.32
CA GLY A 77 -8.71 6.42 -6.06
C GLY A 77 -9.75 7.38 -6.60
N VAL A 78 -11.04 7.15 -6.31
CA VAL A 78 -12.19 7.88 -6.85
C VAL A 78 -12.94 8.61 -5.74
N ASN A 79 -13.13 7.96 -4.59
CA ASN A 79 -13.90 8.49 -3.47
C ASN A 79 -13.01 8.65 -2.24
N PRO A 80 -13.26 9.68 -1.40
CA PRO A 80 -12.62 9.77 -0.09
C PRO A 80 -12.98 8.54 0.75
N LEU A 81 -11.98 7.88 1.35
CA LEU A 81 -12.20 6.74 2.22
C LEU A 81 -12.84 7.20 3.54
N GLN A 82 -14.04 6.72 3.82
CA GLN A 82 -14.70 6.90 5.11
C GLN A 82 -14.18 5.87 6.11
N VAL A 83 -13.20 6.28 6.93
CA VAL A 83 -12.65 5.43 7.98
C VAL A 83 -13.63 5.40 9.14
N PRO A 84 -14.03 4.23 9.67
CA PRO A 84 -14.89 4.18 10.84
C PRO A 84 -14.25 4.90 12.03
N ILE A 85 -15.00 5.72 12.77
CA ILE A 85 -14.45 6.46 13.92
C ILE A 85 -13.92 5.56 15.05
N THR A 86 -14.25 4.28 15.03
CA THR A 86 -13.72 3.29 15.97
C THR A 86 -12.30 2.87 15.66
N GLU A 87 -11.84 3.09 14.43
CA GLU A 87 -10.50 2.73 14.01
C GLU A 87 -9.51 3.85 14.36
N GLU A 88 -8.41 3.43 14.97
CA GLU A 88 -7.26 4.30 15.17
C GLU A 88 -6.47 4.42 13.88
N TRP A 89 -5.99 5.63 13.61
CA TRP A 89 -5.07 5.89 12.51
C TRP A 89 -4.13 7.05 12.79
N THR A 90 -3.01 7.03 12.07
CA THR A 90 -2.03 8.10 12.01
C THR A 90 -1.73 8.42 10.55
N LEU A 91 -1.94 9.68 10.16
CA LEU A 91 -1.53 10.23 8.86
C LEU A 91 -0.37 11.19 9.09
N GLU A 92 0.74 10.99 8.38
CA GLU A 92 1.89 11.89 8.43
C GLU A 92 2.42 12.15 7.02
N PHE A 93 3.06 13.29 6.82
CA PHE A 93 3.68 13.68 5.56
C PHE A 93 4.69 14.81 5.77
N ASP A 94 5.61 14.94 4.83
CA ASP A 94 6.46 16.11 4.69
C ASP A 94 5.72 17.14 3.85
N LEU A 95 5.62 18.37 4.35
CA LEU A 95 4.96 19.47 3.66
C LEU A 95 5.95 20.56 3.30
N THR A 96 5.92 20.98 2.04
CA THR A 96 6.55 22.23 1.58
C THR A 96 5.49 23.12 0.94
N LEU A 97 5.21 24.27 1.55
CA LEU A 97 4.30 25.30 1.07
C LEU A 97 5.10 26.51 0.57
N THR A 98 4.93 26.86 -0.71
CA THR A 98 5.53 28.05 -1.32
C THR A 98 4.44 29.01 -1.78
N GLY A 99 4.56 30.29 -1.38
CA GLY A 99 3.71 31.37 -1.86
C GLY A 99 4.46 32.31 -2.80
N THR A 100 3.85 32.65 -3.93
CA THR A 100 4.38 33.68 -4.85
C THR A 100 3.30 34.73 -5.10
N PRO A 101 3.46 35.99 -4.65
CA PRO A 101 4.27 36.39 -3.51
C PRO A 101 3.83 35.71 -2.19
N ILE A 102 4.60 35.83 -1.11
CA ILE A 102 4.26 35.22 0.20
C ILE A 102 3.02 35.82 0.87
N ARG A 103 2.56 37.00 0.43
CA ARG A 103 1.35 37.71 0.88
C ARG A 103 0.45 38.04 -0.32
N PRO A 104 -0.89 37.99 -0.22
CA PRO A 104 -1.70 37.62 0.95
C PRO A 104 -1.49 36.16 1.35
N ARG A 105 -2.05 35.74 2.48
CA ARG A 105 -1.77 34.43 3.07
C ARG A 105 -2.02 33.26 2.13
N LYS A 106 -1.15 32.24 2.22
CA LYS A 106 -1.37 30.88 1.74
C LYS A 106 -1.31 29.94 2.92
N GLU A 107 -2.16 28.93 2.92
CA GLU A 107 -2.28 27.95 3.99
C GLU A 107 -2.25 26.55 3.38
N ALA A 108 -1.51 25.64 4.00
CA ALA A 108 -1.54 24.23 3.63
C ALA A 108 -1.23 23.35 4.83
N GLY A 109 -1.68 22.10 4.77
CA GLY A 109 -1.37 21.10 5.78
C GLY A 109 -2.42 20.02 5.87
N GLY A 110 -2.57 19.45 7.05
CA GLY A 110 -3.50 18.35 7.30
C GLY A 110 -4.95 18.83 7.24
N PHE A 111 -5.79 18.02 6.63
CA PHE A 111 -7.21 18.29 6.47
C PHE A 111 -8.00 17.04 6.82
N VAL A 112 -9.01 17.16 7.69
CA VAL A 112 -9.80 16.01 8.11
C VAL A 112 -11.27 16.36 8.07
N ARG A 113 -12.08 15.51 7.43
CA ARG A 113 -13.53 15.57 7.48
C ARG A 113 -14.04 14.55 8.47
N ILE A 114 -14.95 14.97 9.35
CA ILE A 114 -15.66 14.06 10.26
C ILE A 114 -17.16 14.16 10.01
N GLY A 115 -17.83 13.02 9.94
CA GLY A 115 -19.25 12.93 9.65
C GLY A 115 -20.13 13.57 10.72
N MET A 116 -21.08 14.39 10.28
CA MET A 116 -22.01 15.16 11.13
C MET A 116 -23.44 15.07 10.58
N PRO A 117 -24.48 15.41 11.37
CA PRO A 117 -25.87 15.35 10.91
C PRO A 117 -26.18 16.26 9.70
N TRP A 118 -25.38 17.31 9.50
CA TRP A 118 -25.46 18.24 8.36
C TRP A 118 -24.47 17.90 7.23
N GLY A 119 -23.87 16.71 7.24
CA GLY A 119 -22.86 16.28 6.28
C GLY A 119 -21.53 16.01 6.98
N TYR A 120 -20.71 17.05 7.11
CA TYR A 120 -19.42 16.94 7.79
C TYR A 120 -18.98 18.25 8.43
N SER A 121 -17.96 18.16 9.27
CA SER A 121 -17.17 19.29 9.74
C SER A 121 -15.68 19.05 9.48
N GLU A 122 -14.87 20.10 9.52
CA GLU A 122 -13.49 20.07 9.01
C GLU A 122 -12.47 20.52 10.07
N LEU A 123 -11.37 19.76 10.19
CA LEU A 123 -10.11 20.17 10.81
C LEU A 123 -9.20 20.78 9.76
N GLN A 124 -8.53 21.87 10.12
CA GLN A 124 -7.38 22.43 9.42
C GLN A 124 -6.18 22.42 10.37
N PHE A 125 -5.15 21.64 10.03
CA PHE A 125 -3.85 21.66 10.69
C PHE A 125 -2.81 22.23 9.74
N MET A 126 -2.48 23.51 9.90
CA MET A 126 -1.89 24.30 8.85
C MET A 126 -0.56 24.93 9.23
N VAL A 127 0.23 25.17 8.18
CA VAL A 127 1.25 26.21 8.15
C VAL A 127 0.84 27.32 7.20
N ASN A 128 1.41 28.51 7.37
CA ASN A 128 1.12 29.65 6.51
C ASN A 128 2.36 30.42 6.06
N THR A 129 2.24 31.12 4.94
CA THR A 129 3.37 31.79 4.28
C THR A 129 3.74 33.15 4.88
N ASP A 130 2.89 33.74 5.72
CA ASP A 130 3.02 35.16 6.10
C ASP A 130 2.94 35.49 7.60
N ALA A 131 2.60 34.52 8.45
CA ALA A 131 2.54 34.65 9.91
C ALA A 131 3.38 33.60 10.65
N ASN A 132 4.02 32.70 9.91
CA ASN A 132 4.92 31.66 10.38
C ASN A 132 4.32 30.74 11.44
N GLU A 133 3.02 30.47 11.33
CA GLU A 133 2.25 29.68 12.30
C GLU A 133 2.29 28.19 11.97
N VAL A 134 2.21 27.35 13.01
CA VAL A 134 1.90 25.93 12.91
C VAL A 134 0.74 25.67 13.88
N VAL A 135 -0.47 25.52 13.35
CA VAL A 135 -1.70 25.61 14.15
C VAL A 135 -2.80 24.68 13.63
N ALA A 136 -3.49 24.03 14.57
CA ALA A 136 -4.66 23.19 14.31
C ALA A 136 -5.92 23.85 14.86
N PHE A 137 -6.99 23.87 14.06
CA PHE A 137 -8.30 24.41 14.43
C PHE A 137 -9.42 23.86 13.53
N GLY A 138 -10.66 24.11 13.93
CA GLY A 138 -11.85 23.72 13.18
C GLY A 138 -12.75 22.83 14.01
N TYR A 139 -14.03 23.17 14.09
CA TYR A 139 -14.99 22.39 14.87
C TYR A 139 -15.13 20.97 14.27
N PRO A 140 -15.26 19.89 15.07
CA PRO A 140 -15.26 19.78 16.54
C PRO A 140 -13.86 19.57 17.14
N PHE A 141 -12.81 19.77 16.36
CA PHE A 141 -11.44 19.48 16.77
C PHE A 141 -10.91 20.59 17.69
N PRO A 142 -10.11 20.22 18.71
CA PRO A 142 -9.56 21.18 19.64
C PRO A 142 -8.52 22.07 18.96
N PHE A 143 -8.53 23.36 19.29
CA PHE A 143 -7.48 24.29 18.90
C PHE A 143 -6.14 23.90 19.54
N TYR A 144 -5.07 23.94 18.76
CA TYR A 144 -3.71 23.78 19.27
C TYR A 144 -2.72 24.58 18.43
N ARG A 145 -1.80 25.30 19.09
CA ARG A 145 -0.73 26.04 18.43
C ARG A 145 0.61 25.54 18.95
N PHE A 146 1.51 25.17 18.03
CA PHE A 146 2.89 24.88 18.37
C PHE A 146 3.64 26.20 18.56
N THR A 147 4.09 26.48 19.78
CA THR A 147 4.84 27.72 20.09
C THR A 147 6.34 27.59 19.85
N ASN A 148 6.85 26.36 19.79
CA ASN A 148 8.26 26.05 19.55
C ASN A 148 8.55 25.74 18.07
N GLN A 149 7.52 25.71 17.24
CA GLN A 149 7.62 25.49 15.80
C GLN A 149 7.29 26.78 15.06
N SER A 150 7.93 26.98 13.93
CA SER A 150 7.69 28.10 13.03
C SER A 150 7.93 27.63 11.61
N TYR A 151 7.20 28.22 10.66
CA TYR A 151 7.28 27.83 9.26
C TYR A 151 7.59 29.05 8.39
N ASN A 152 8.59 28.98 7.53
CA ASN A 152 8.78 29.98 6.48
C ASN A 152 8.41 29.39 5.13
N SER A 153 7.83 30.21 4.25
CA SER A 153 7.48 29.79 2.88
C SER A 153 8.68 29.15 2.17
N GLY A 154 8.51 27.91 1.69
CA GLY A 154 9.55 27.12 1.03
C GLY A 154 10.31 26.16 1.94
N ASP A 155 10.16 26.26 3.27
CA ASP A 155 10.72 25.28 4.21
C ASP A 155 9.95 23.95 4.09
N THR A 156 10.59 22.86 4.51
CA THR A 156 9.93 21.56 4.70
C THR A 156 9.63 21.32 6.17
N ILE A 157 8.41 20.89 6.48
CA ILE A 157 7.98 20.53 7.84
C ILE A 157 7.31 19.15 7.83
N ARG A 158 7.67 18.28 8.78
CA ARG A 158 6.95 17.01 8.99
C ARG A 158 5.70 17.30 9.81
N LEU A 159 4.52 17.06 9.25
CA LEU A 159 3.26 17.16 9.98
C LEU A 159 2.62 15.79 10.17
N GLY A 160 1.86 15.64 11.26
CA GLY A 160 1.10 14.43 11.54
C GLY A 160 -0.20 14.68 12.29
N ILE A 161 -1.17 13.81 12.06
CA ILE A 161 -2.44 13.75 12.79
C ILE A 161 -2.67 12.29 13.19
N ARG A 162 -2.84 12.05 14.49
CA ARG A 162 -3.29 10.75 15.02
C ARG A 162 -4.67 10.90 15.63
N PHE A 163 -5.60 10.06 15.20
CA PHE A 163 -6.96 10.00 15.73
C PHE A 163 -7.22 8.61 16.32
N PHE A 164 -7.85 8.56 17.48
CA PHE A 164 -8.10 7.32 18.20
C PHE A 164 -9.23 7.48 19.22
N LYS A 165 -9.79 6.35 19.65
CA LYS A 165 -10.65 6.28 20.83
C LYS A 165 -9.80 5.89 22.03
N ASP A 166 -9.71 6.77 23.01
CA ASP A 166 -8.91 6.53 24.21
C ASP A 166 -9.64 5.60 25.20
N THR A 167 -8.90 5.08 26.17
CA THR A 167 -9.35 4.23 27.26
C THR A 167 -10.43 4.87 28.14
N ASP A 168 -10.54 6.20 28.13
CA ASP A 168 -11.63 6.95 28.78
C ASP A 168 -12.94 6.98 27.97
N GLY A 169 -12.97 6.29 26.83
CA GLY A 169 -14.12 6.16 25.94
C GLY A 169 -14.31 7.34 24.99
N LYS A 170 -13.46 8.37 25.02
CA LYS A 170 -13.56 9.56 24.17
C LYS A 170 -12.69 9.42 22.91
N TYR A 171 -13.19 9.95 21.80
CA TYR A 171 -12.40 10.20 20.61
C TYR A 171 -11.48 11.39 20.84
N LYS A 172 -10.20 11.20 20.56
CA LYS A 172 -9.13 12.18 20.76
C LYS A 172 -8.27 12.32 19.51
N VAL A 173 -7.58 13.46 19.44
CA VAL A 173 -6.59 13.75 18.41
C VAL A 173 -5.28 14.17 19.04
N ILE A 174 -4.17 13.81 18.38
CA ILE A 174 -2.83 14.33 18.61
C ILE A 174 -2.34 14.94 17.30
N TYR A 175 -1.88 16.19 17.36
CA TYR A 175 -1.20 16.85 16.26
C TYR A 175 0.31 16.70 16.45
N MET A 176 1.06 16.55 15.37
CA MET A 176 2.52 16.37 15.40
C MET A 176 3.19 17.33 14.42
N ALA A 177 4.30 17.95 14.81
CA ALA A 177 5.10 18.84 13.97
C ALA A 177 6.59 18.67 14.29
N ASN A 178 7.40 18.23 13.33
CA ASN A 178 8.86 18.03 13.47
C ASN A 178 9.26 17.23 14.75
N GLY A 179 8.49 16.20 15.09
CA GLY A 179 8.74 15.37 16.28
C GLY A 179 8.13 15.90 17.57
N ASP A 180 7.68 17.16 17.63
CA ASP A 180 6.87 17.67 18.74
C ASP A 180 5.42 17.19 18.60
N SER A 181 4.73 16.99 19.72
CA SER A 181 3.34 16.55 19.77
C SER A 181 2.49 17.42 20.67
N SER A 182 1.23 17.63 20.28
CA SER A 182 0.21 18.14 21.20
C SER A 182 -0.13 17.09 22.27
N PRO A 183 -0.74 17.50 23.41
CA PRO A 183 -1.44 16.55 24.26
C PRO A 183 -2.55 15.83 23.48
N ALA A 184 -2.93 14.64 23.94
CA ALA A 184 -4.13 13.95 23.47
C ALA A 184 -5.38 14.73 23.91
N ALA A 185 -6.03 15.40 22.96
CA ALA A 185 -7.15 16.28 23.25
C ALA A 185 -8.46 15.70 22.71
N ALA A 186 -9.49 15.70 23.55
CA ALA A 186 -10.81 15.22 23.18
C ALA A 186 -11.50 16.18 22.21
N LEU A 187 -12.15 15.62 21.19
CA LEU A 187 -13.02 16.38 20.30
C LEU A 187 -14.30 16.79 21.07
N SER A 188 -14.89 17.93 20.73
CA SER A 188 -16.17 18.36 21.30
C SER A 188 -17.36 17.63 20.68
N ASP A 189 -18.52 17.65 21.36
CA ASP A 189 -19.83 17.21 20.83
C ASP A 189 -19.84 15.83 20.14
N GLN A 190 -19.09 14.88 20.69
CA GLN A 190 -18.86 13.56 20.07
C GLN A 190 -20.14 12.73 19.87
N SER A 191 -21.23 13.08 20.57
CA SER A 191 -22.55 12.47 20.36
C SER A 191 -23.16 12.79 18.99
N LEU A 192 -22.63 13.78 18.26
CA LEU A 192 -23.10 14.16 16.94
C LEU A 192 -22.42 13.36 15.81
N PHE A 193 -21.35 12.61 16.10
CA PHE A 193 -20.58 11.95 15.04
C PHE A 193 -21.39 10.86 14.35
N THR A 194 -21.44 10.89 13.02
CA THR A 194 -22.24 9.93 12.22
C THR A 194 -21.48 8.65 11.88
N GLY A 195 -20.34 8.39 12.51
CA GLY A 195 -19.64 7.11 12.44
C GLY A 195 -18.42 7.04 11.52
N TRP A 196 -18.08 8.10 10.78
CA TRP A 196 -16.92 8.10 9.89
C TRP A 196 -16.04 9.37 10.02
N ILE A 197 -14.77 9.22 9.66
CA ILE A 197 -13.75 10.25 9.59
C ILE A 197 -12.83 10.00 8.40
N THR A 198 -12.38 11.04 7.71
CA THR A 198 -11.56 10.94 6.49
C THR A 198 -10.42 11.96 6.54
N PRO A 199 -9.16 11.51 6.67
CA PRO A 199 -8.00 12.38 6.69
C PRO A 199 -7.38 12.63 5.31
N GLY A 200 -6.58 13.68 5.22
CA GLY A 200 -5.97 14.14 3.99
C GLY A 200 -5.16 15.42 4.20
N GLY A 201 -5.05 16.21 3.14
CA GLY A 201 -4.36 17.49 3.16
C GLY A 201 -5.00 18.51 2.23
N TYR A 202 -4.58 19.76 2.33
CA TYR A 202 -5.17 20.85 1.55
C TYR A 202 -4.20 21.98 1.22
N LEU A 203 -4.55 22.74 0.20
CA LEU A 203 -3.97 24.04 -0.12
C LEU A 203 -5.11 25.06 -0.18
N GLN A 204 -4.96 26.18 0.51
CA GLN A 204 -5.80 27.37 0.35
C GLN A 204 -4.93 28.57 0.02
N VAL A 205 -5.34 29.35 -0.97
CA VAL A 205 -4.63 30.56 -1.39
C VAL A 205 -5.61 31.72 -1.37
N ASN A 206 -5.32 32.73 -0.55
CA ASN A 206 -6.12 33.94 -0.54
C ASN A 206 -5.90 34.72 -1.83
N ILE A 207 -6.98 35.30 -2.34
CA ILE A 207 -6.96 36.04 -3.60
C ILE A 207 -6.32 37.42 -3.39
N GLN A 208 -5.58 37.87 -4.40
CA GLN A 208 -5.04 39.22 -4.46
C GLN A 208 -5.54 39.90 -5.73
N ALA A 209 -6.66 40.62 -5.59
CA ALA A 209 -7.30 41.34 -6.68
C ALA A 209 -6.28 42.12 -7.56
N GLY A 210 -6.29 41.84 -8.87
CA GLY A 210 -5.45 42.47 -9.88
C GLY A 210 -3.99 41.98 -9.94
N ASN A 211 -3.60 40.94 -9.19
CA ASN A 211 -2.25 40.38 -9.25
C ASN A 211 -2.23 38.98 -9.92
N PRO A 212 -1.99 38.88 -11.25
CA PRO A 212 -1.96 37.61 -11.97
C PRO A 212 -0.82 36.68 -11.56
N ASN A 213 0.15 37.17 -10.78
CA ASN A 213 1.24 36.36 -10.25
C ASN A 213 0.91 35.74 -8.88
N ASN A 214 -0.23 36.06 -8.28
CA ASN A 214 -0.61 35.49 -6.98
C ASN A 214 -0.91 33.99 -7.12
N GLY A 215 -0.27 33.20 -6.26
CA GLY A 215 -0.44 31.75 -6.25
C GLY A 215 0.25 31.08 -5.07
N GLY A 216 -0.03 29.79 -4.93
CA GLY A 216 0.56 28.92 -3.94
C GLY A 216 0.76 27.51 -4.46
N VAL A 217 1.77 26.83 -3.93
CA VAL A 217 2.07 25.43 -4.20
C VAL A 217 2.30 24.71 -2.88
N ALA A 218 1.58 23.61 -2.66
CA ALA A 218 1.80 22.69 -1.55
C ALA A 218 2.28 21.34 -2.09
N VAL A 219 3.47 20.93 -1.66
CA VAL A 219 4.03 19.61 -1.92
C VAL A 219 3.90 18.78 -0.65
N PHE A 220 3.08 17.74 -0.72
CA PHE A 220 2.98 16.68 0.28
C PHE A 220 3.83 15.52 -0.22
N ASP A 221 4.89 15.18 0.51
CA ASP A 221 5.79 14.07 0.18
C ASP A 221 5.87 13.10 1.36
N ASN A 222 6.42 11.90 1.14
CA ASN A 222 6.58 10.89 2.17
C ASN A 222 5.30 10.68 3.00
N ILE A 223 4.14 10.65 2.32
CA ILE A 223 2.84 10.42 2.94
C ILE A 223 2.82 9.00 3.49
N THR A 224 2.54 8.86 4.78
CA THR A 224 2.47 7.57 5.48
C THR A 224 1.13 7.39 6.17
N TRP A 225 0.57 6.19 6.06
CA TRP A 225 -0.59 5.71 6.79
C TRP A 225 -0.14 4.68 7.84
N ASN A 226 -0.35 4.97 9.12
CA ASN A 226 0.06 4.10 10.23
C ASN A 226 1.55 3.71 10.18
N GLY A 227 2.41 4.66 9.78
CA GLY A 227 3.85 4.46 9.63
C GLY A 227 4.28 3.73 8.35
N VAL A 228 3.35 3.34 7.47
CA VAL A 228 3.65 2.71 6.17
C VAL A 228 3.48 3.72 5.05
N LEU A 229 4.42 3.80 4.10
CA LEU A 229 4.29 4.67 2.93
C LEU A 229 3.01 4.38 2.17
N LEU A 230 2.21 5.42 1.96
CA LEU A 230 1.00 5.33 1.16
C LEU A 230 1.41 5.13 -0.30
N ARG A 231 1.06 3.98 -0.86
CA ARG A 231 1.42 3.60 -2.22
C ARG A 231 0.26 2.88 -2.87
N LYS A 232 0.14 3.06 -4.20
CA LYS A 232 -0.69 2.16 -4.99
C LYS A 232 -0.08 0.78 -5.00
N ALA A 233 -0.93 -0.21 -4.81
CA ALA A 233 -0.58 -1.61 -4.87
C ALA A 233 -1.64 -2.33 -5.68
N TYR A 234 -1.21 -3.28 -6.51
CA TYR A 234 -2.05 -4.09 -7.40
C TYR A 234 -1.75 -5.56 -7.16
N ALA A 235 -2.54 -6.43 -7.77
CA ALA A 235 -2.28 -7.86 -7.79
C ALA A 235 -1.60 -8.29 -9.10
N ILE A 236 -0.74 -9.30 -9.00
CA ILE A 236 -0.35 -10.15 -10.14
C ILE A 236 -1.08 -11.49 -9.96
N LEU A 237 -1.84 -11.89 -10.98
CA LEU A 237 -2.73 -13.04 -10.99
C LEU A 237 -2.36 -13.95 -12.16
N GLY A 238 -2.41 -15.26 -11.94
CA GLY A 238 -2.15 -16.25 -12.97
C GLY A 238 -2.43 -17.66 -12.50
N ASN A 239 -2.01 -18.61 -13.32
CA ASN A 239 -2.07 -20.04 -13.07
C ASN A 239 -0.66 -20.65 -13.02
N ILE A 240 -0.44 -21.55 -12.08
CA ILE A 240 0.77 -22.36 -12.01
C ILE A 240 0.41 -23.81 -12.25
N GLU A 241 0.97 -24.39 -13.30
CA GLU A 241 0.94 -25.82 -13.57
C GLU A 241 2.17 -26.48 -12.91
N LEU A 242 1.92 -27.35 -11.93
CA LEU A 242 2.92 -28.27 -11.40
C LEU A 242 2.90 -29.54 -12.28
N LYS A 243 3.83 -29.64 -13.23
CA LYS A 243 3.80 -30.74 -14.20
C LYS A 243 4.01 -32.09 -13.54
N ASP A 244 3.34 -33.08 -14.13
CA ASP A 244 3.45 -34.50 -13.78
C ASP A 244 3.09 -34.84 -12.32
N TYR A 245 2.30 -34.00 -11.64
CA TYR A 245 1.89 -34.20 -10.25
C TYR A 245 0.39 -34.53 -10.13
N GLY A 246 0.08 -35.65 -9.48
CA GLY A 246 -1.28 -36.15 -9.29
C GLY A 246 -1.90 -35.87 -7.92
N ALA A 247 -1.09 -35.44 -6.94
CA ALA A 247 -1.56 -35.13 -5.60
C ALA A 247 -2.20 -33.73 -5.48
N ASP A 248 -2.59 -33.38 -4.25
CA ASP A 248 -3.23 -32.09 -3.97
C ASP A 248 -2.25 -30.91 -4.11
N VAL A 249 -2.33 -30.24 -5.26
CA VAL A 249 -1.53 -29.04 -5.59
C VAL A 249 -1.69 -27.91 -4.57
N THR A 250 -2.80 -27.87 -3.82
CA THR A 250 -3.03 -26.81 -2.80
C THR A 250 -2.10 -26.93 -1.59
N GLN A 251 -1.44 -28.07 -1.42
CA GLN A 251 -0.49 -28.31 -0.33
C GLN A 251 0.96 -28.03 -0.72
N VAL A 252 1.24 -27.74 -2.00
CA VAL A 252 2.60 -27.45 -2.47
C VAL A 252 2.95 -25.99 -2.23
N ALA A 253 3.96 -25.76 -1.40
CA ALA A 253 4.51 -24.44 -1.17
C ALA A 253 5.39 -24.02 -2.35
N ILE A 254 5.08 -22.87 -2.96
CA ILE A 254 5.84 -22.31 -4.09
C ILE A 254 6.57 -21.07 -3.60
N HIS A 255 7.90 -21.10 -3.62
CA HIS A 255 8.74 -19.94 -3.41
C HIS A 255 8.64 -19.02 -4.63
N THR A 256 8.43 -17.74 -4.35
CA THR A 256 8.19 -16.71 -5.36
C THR A 256 9.07 -15.50 -5.17
N GLU A 257 9.52 -14.93 -6.27
CA GLU A 257 10.33 -13.72 -6.28
C GLU A 257 9.83 -12.73 -7.33
N LEU A 258 9.63 -11.48 -6.92
CA LEU A 258 9.53 -10.36 -7.84
C LEU A 258 10.92 -9.78 -8.01
N ARG A 259 11.43 -9.77 -9.24
CA ARG A 259 12.78 -9.30 -9.55
C ARG A 259 12.76 -8.08 -10.44
N GLN A 260 13.62 -7.12 -10.14
CA GLN A 260 13.88 -5.95 -10.98
C GLN A 260 15.38 -5.88 -11.23
N GLU A 261 15.76 -5.69 -12.50
CA GLU A 261 17.18 -5.63 -12.90
C GLU A 261 17.99 -6.85 -12.45
N GLY A 262 17.35 -8.03 -12.40
CA GLY A 262 17.96 -9.29 -11.95
C GLY A 262 18.03 -9.49 -10.43
N VAL A 263 17.58 -8.51 -9.63
CA VAL A 263 17.61 -8.59 -8.15
C VAL A 263 16.21 -8.84 -7.61
N ALA A 264 16.07 -9.81 -6.69
CA ALA A 264 14.83 -10.02 -5.95
C ALA A 264 14.52 -8.81 -5.05
N VAL A 265 13.48 -8.06 -5.39
CA VAL A 265 12.98 -6.91 -4.62
C VAL A 265 11.89 -7.33 -3.63
N ARG A 266 11.29 -8.50 -3.83
CA ARG A 266 10.35 -9.15 -2.91
C ARG A 266 10.44 -10.66 -3.07
N THR A 267 10.40 -11.36 -1.95
CA THR A 267 10.29 -12.82 -1.91
C THR A 267 9.08 -13.21 -1.07
N GLY A 268 8.57 -14.42 -1.28
CA GLY A 268 7.46 -14.95 -0.50
C GLY A 268 7.16 -16.40 -0.86
N THR A 269 6.25 -16.99 -0.10
CA THR A 269 5.71 -18.32 -0.38
C THR A 269 4.23 -18.17 -0.70
N LEU A 270 3.77 -18.80 -1.78
CA LEU A 270 2.34 -18.88 -2.10
C LEU A 270 1.90 -20.33 -2.27
N PHE A 271 0.59 -20.52 -2.19
CA PHE A 271 -0.12 -21.75 -2.49
C PHE A 271 -1.14 -21.45 -3.58
N THR A 272 -1.36 -22.40 -4.48
CA THR A 272 -2.42 -22.27 -5.49
C THR A 272 -3.75 -22.79 -4.96
N ASP A 273 -4.84 -22.41 -5.61
CA ASP A 273 -6.10 -23.14 -5.47
C ASP A 273 -6.05 -24.50 -6.20
N SER A 274 -7.14 -25.26 -6.13
CA SER A 274 -7.24 -26.60 -6.74
C SER A 274 -7.20 -26.59 -8.29
N ALA A 275 -7.36 -25.42 -8.92
CA ALA A 275 -7.21 -25.24 -10.35
C ALA A 275 -5.82 -24.68 -10.73
N GLY A 276 -4.93 -24.45 -9.76
CA GLY A 276 -3.59 -23.90 -9.98
C GLY A 276 -3.54 -22.37 -9.95
N ASN A 277 -4.64 -21.67 -9.65
CA ASN A 277 -4.63 -20.20 -9.66
C ASN A 277 -3.92 -19.63 -8.44
N TYR A 278 -3.24 -18.51 -8.61
CA TYR A 278 -2.55 -17.79 -7.55
C TYR A 278 -2.77 -16.27 -7.63
N ALA A 279 -2.46 -15.58 -6.53
CA ALA A 279 -2.42 -14.12 -6.45
C ALA A 279 -1.21 -13.63 -5.64
N ILE A 280 -0.39 -12.77 -6.24
CA ILE A 280 0.61 -11.97 -5.55
C ILE A 280 -0.02 -10.58 -5.32
N LEU A 281 -0.45 -10.31 -4.09
CA LEU A 281 -1.09 -9.05 -3.71
C LEU A 281 -0.05 -7.97 -3.36
N ASP A 282 -0.50 -6.72 -3.27
CA ASP A 282 0.30 -5.56 -2.82
C ASP A 282 1.57 -5.28 -3.66
N VAL A 283 1.48 -5.41 -4.97
CA VAL A 283 2.57 -5.15 -5.92
C VAL A 283 2.56 -3.69 -6.35
N ALA A 284 3.65 -2.97 -6.07
CA ALA A 284 3.81 -1.58 -6.51
C ALA A 284 3.94 -1.49 -8.05
N PRO A 285 3.56 -0.36 -8.68
CA PRO A 285 3.82 -0.14 -10.09
C PRO A 285 5.32 -0.36 -10.42
N GLY A 286 5.58 -1.06 -11.52
CA GLY A 286 6.92 -1.43 -11.94
C GLY A 286 6.88 -2.58 -12.96
N THR A 287 8.02 -2.83 -13.59
CA THR A 287 8.23 -4.03 -14.41
C THR A 287 9.03 -5.04 -13.61
N TYR A 288 8.56 -6.29 -13.60
CA TYR A 288 9.13 -7.39 -12.83
C TYR A 288 9.37 -8.62 -13.70
N ASN A 289 10.40 -9.38 -13.38
CA ASN A 289 10.46 -10.81 -13.71
C ASN A 289 9.92 -11.58 -12.50
N VAL A 290 8.92 -12.44 -12.71
CA VAL A 290 8.26 -13.18 -11.63
C VAL A 290 8.76 -14.62 -11.66
N ALA A 291 9.54 -15.00 -10.64
CA ALA A 291 10.12 -16.33 -10.53
C ALA A 291 9.30 -17.22 -9.60
N PHE A 292 9.15 -18.49 -9.95
CA PHE A 292 8.46 -19.53 -9.18
C PHE A 292 9.37 -20.75 -9.05
N LYS A 293 9.55 -21.26 -7.82
CA LYS A 293 10.30 -22.49 -7.52
C LYS A 293 9.56 -23.29 -6.45
N ALA A 294 9.27 -24.56 -6.72
CA ALA A 294 8.74 -25.50 -5.73
C ALA A 294 9.83 -26.49 -5.33
N SER A 295 9.50 -27.47 -4.47
CA SER A 295 10.47 -28.42 -3.89
C SER A 295 11.29 -29.14 -4.96
N HIS A 296 10.64 -30.00 -5.75
CA HIS A 296 11.29 -30.87 -6.73
C HIS A 296 11.07 -30.47 -8.20
N TRP A 297 10.63 -29.23 -8.42
CA TRP A 297 10.46 -28.67 -9.77
C TRP A 297 11.48 -27.59 -10.05
N LEU A 298 11.99 -27.53 -11.27
CA LEU A 298 12.82 -26.45 -11.78
C LEU A 298 12.12 -25.09 -11.70
N ARG A 299 12.92 -24.03 -11.50
CA ARG A 299 12.46 -22.64 -11.51
C ARG A 299 11.89 -22.27 -12.88
N ALA A 300 10.79 -21.53 -12.88
CA ALA A 300 10.26 -20.85 -14.05
C ALA A 300 10.18 -19.34 -13.78
N VAL A 301 10.52 -18.52 -14.78
CA VAL A 301 10.47 -17.06 -14.71
C VAL A 301 9.55 -16.52 -15.80
N VAL A 302 8.53 -15.75 -15.40
CA VAL A 302 7.71 -14.97 -16.33
C VAL A 302 8.31 -13.56 -16.46
N PRO A 303 8.90 -13.21 -17.63
CA PRO A 303 9.64 -11.96 -17.77
C PRO A 303 8.72 -10.77 -18.09
N ASN A 304 9.20 -9.56 -17.78
CA ASN A 304 8.60 -8.28 -18.21
C ASN A 304 7.13 -8.06 -17.81
N VAL A 305 6.69 -8.63 -16.69
CA VAL A 305 5.37 -8.41 -16.10
C VAL A 305 5.28 -6.95 -15.65
N THR A 306 4.46 -6.16 -16.35
CA THR A 306 4.39 -4.70 -16.14
C THR A 306 3.12 -4.32 -15.40
N VAL A 307 3.29 -3.81 -14.18
CA VAL A 307 2.23 -3.33 -13.30
C VAL A 307 2.20 -1.80 -13.39
N VAL A 308 1.08 -1.21 -13.79
CA VAL A 308 0.97 0.25 -13.98
C VAL A 308 -0.18 0.84 -13.16
N SER A 309 -1.41 0.56 -13.60
CA SER A 309 -2.62 1.20 -13.09
C SER A 309 -3.76 0.24 -12.75
N ALA A 310 -3.52 -1.07 -12.82
CA ALA A 310 -4.49 -2.12 -12.58
C ALA A 310 -3.78 -3.45 -12.26
N ASP A 311 -4.55 -4.40 -11.72
CA ASP A 311 -4.10 -5.78 -11.54
C ASP A 311 -3.70 -6.40 -12.89
N VAL A 312 -2.67 -7.24 -12.85
CA VAL A 312 -2.14 -7.95 -14.03
C VAL A 312 -2.60 -9.39 -13.97
N THR A 313 -3.28 -9.86 -15.01
CA THR A 313 -3.78 -11.24 -15.12
C THR A 313 -3.03 -12.01 -16.22
N GLY A 314 -3.08 -13.34 -16.17
CA GLY A 314 -2.48 -14.21 -17.20
C GLY A 314 -0.96 -14.32 -17.08
N VAL A 315 -0.43 -14.14 -15.86
CA VAL A 315 0.99 -14.37 -15.55
C VAL A 315 1.15 -15.86 -15.24
N ASP A 316 0.99 -16.69 -16.26
CA ASP A 316 0.95 -18.14 -16.09
C ASP A 316 2.37 -18.73 -16.16
N ALA A 317 2.61 -19.81 -15.41
CA ALA A 317 3.87 -20.54 -15.41
C ALA A 317 3.63 -22.05 -15.34
N SER A 318 4.52 -22.82 -15.97
CA SER A 318 4.55 -24.28 -15.82
C SER A 318 5.90 -24.69 -15.26
N LEU A 319 5.90 -25.36 -14.11
CA LEU A 319 7.09 -25.82 -13.43
C LEU A 319 7.43 -27.24 -13.89
N THR A 320 8.66 -27.44 -14.34
CA THR A 320 9.13 -28.75 -14.84
C THR A 320 9.64 -29.59 -13.68
N ASN A 321 9.13 -30.81 -13.55
CA ASN A 321 9.43 -31.71 -12.44
C ASN A 321 10.77 -32.45 -12.66
N GLY A 322 11.42 -32.90 -11.58
CA GLY A 322 12.58 -33.81 -11.63
C GLY A 322 13.84 -33.33 -10.90
N ASP A 323 13.82 -32.15 -10.30
CA ASP A 323 14.94 -31.51 -9.56
C ASP A 323 14.85 -31.93 -8.09
N VAL A 324 15.13 -33.20 -7.82
CA VAL A 324 14.96 -33.86 -6.51
C VAL A 324 15.85 -33.24 -5.44
N ASP A 325 17.08 -32.86 -5.80
CA ASP A 325 18.05 -32.29 -4.86
C ASP A 325 17.94 -30.76 -4.71
N GLY A 326 17.20 -30.11 -5.62
CA GLY A 326 16.81 -28.71 -5.54
C GLY A 326 17.87 -27.73 -6.06
N ASP A 327 18.87 -28.20 -6.79
CA ASP A 327 19.96 -27.37 -7.34
C ASP A 327 19.57 -26.59 -8.61
N ASN A 328 18.33 -26.77 -9.09
CA ASN A 328 17.76 -26.13 -10.28
C ASN A 328 18.26 -26.72 -11.61
N GLU A 329 18.77 -27.95 -11.61
CA GLU A 329 19.05 -28.77 -12.78
C GLU A 329 18.51 -30.20 -12.57
N VAL A 330 18.20 -30.92 -13.65
CA VAL A 330 17.84 -32.35 -13.57
C VAL A 330 19.02 -33.18 -14.07
N THR A 331 19.77 -33.78 -13.15
CA THR A 331 21.02 -34.46 -13.42
C THR A 331 21.03 -35.92 -12.92
N LEU A 332 22.23 -36.52 -12.95
CA LEU A 332 22.46 -37.84 -12.36
C LEU A 332 22.38 -37.81 -10.82
N PHE A 333 22.54 -36.64 -10.18
CA PHE A 333 22.42 -36.51 -8.73
C PHE A 333 20.97 -36.69 -8.27
N ASP A 334 20.01 -36.09 -8.97
CA ASP A 334 18.58 -36.31 -8.75
C ASP A 334 18.18 -37.77 -8.94
N PHE A 335 18.71 -38.40 -9.99
CA PHE A 335 18.52 -39.82 -10.21
C PHE A 335 19.07 -40.67 -9.06
N GLY A 336 20.23 -40.30 -8.51
CA GLY A 336 20.83 -40.97 -7.35
C GLY A 336 19.93 -40.91 -6.11
N GLU A 337 19.35 -39.74 -5.83
CA GLU A 337 18.41 -39.54 -4.72
C GLU A 337 17.11 -40.33 -4.93
N LEU A 338 16.58 -40.35 -6.16
CA LEU A 338 15.41 -41.16 -6.50
C LEU A 338 15.67 -42.66 -6.30
N VAL A 339 16.81 -43.16 -6.78
CA VAL A 339 17.18 -44.58 -6.62
C VAL A 339 17.38 -44.95 -5.14
N ALA A 340 17.95 -44.05 -4.34
CA ALA A 340 18.12 -44.29 -2.90
C ALA A 340 16.77 -44.45 -2.18
N ALA A 341 15.74 -43.74 -2.65
CA ALA A 341 14.38 -43.81 -2.12
C ALA A 341 13.48 -44.85 -2.80
N PHE A 342 13.95 -45.58 -3.81
CA PHE A 342 13.11 -46.45 -4.62
C PHE A 342 12.38 -47.54 -3.81
N GLY A 343 11.08 -47.67 -4.05
CA GLY A 343 10.17 -48.60 -3.37
C GLY A 343 9.82 -48.21 -1.93
N SER A 344 10.11 -46.98 -1.51
CA SER A 344 9.78 -46.47 -0.18
C SER A 344 8.46 -45.71 -0.16
N MET A 345 7.82 -45.69 1.01
CA MET A 345 6.60 -44.93 1.33
C MET A 345 6.81 -44.09 2.60
N PRO A 346 5.92 -43.13 2.90
CA PRO A 346 5.98 -42.36 4.15
C PRO A 346 6.10 -43.24 5.40
N GLY A 347 7.22 -43.10 6.11
CA GLY A 347 7.53 -43.86 7.33
C GLY A 347 8.68 -44.85 7.17
N ASP A 348 9.07 -45.18 5.93
CA ASP A 348 10.25 -45.97 5.64
C ASP A 348 11.54 -45.18 5.90
N ALA A 349 12.61 -45.89 6.25
CA ALA A 349 13.87 -45.26 6.63
C ALA A 349 14.57 -44.52 5.48
N ASN A 350 14.30 -44.93 4.23
CA ASN A 350 14.85 -44.34 3.01
C ASN A 350 13.84 -43.44 2.27
N TRP A 351 12.71 -43.09 2.89
CA TRP A 351 11.73 -42.18 2.30
C TRP A 351 12.34 -40.79 2.03
N ASN A 352 12.30 -40.37 0.77
CA ASN A 352 12.57 -39.00 0.35
C ASN A 352 11.30 -38.42 -0.30
N PRO A 353 10.61 -37.46 0.34
CA PRO A 353 9.38 -36.88 -0.22
C PRO A 353 9.61 -36.08 -1.51
N ASN A 354 10.86 -35.71 -1.84
CA ASN A 354 11.17 -35.07 -3.12
C ASN A 354 11.41 -36.07 -4.25
N ALA A 355 11.52 -37.37 -3.97
CA ALA A 355 11.67 -38.42 -4.96
C ALA A 355 10.33 -39.04 -5.42
N ASP A 356 9.25 -38.79 -4.67
CA ASP A 356 7.86 -39.03 -5.06
C ASP A 356 7.39 -37.86 -5.92
N LEU A 357 7.71 -37.94 -7.22
CA LEU A 357 7.53 -36.86 -8.19
C LEU A 357 6.10 -36.76 -8.68
N ASP A 358 5.35 -37.86 -8.76
CA ASP A 358 3.92 -37.81 -9.08
C ASP A 358 3.03 -37.58 -7.85
N GLY A 359 3.57 -37.76 -6.64
CA GLY A 359 2.89 -37.48 -5.39
C GLY A 359 1.86 -38.54 -4.99
N ASP A 360 1.97 -39.76 -5.52
CA ASP A 360 1.05 -40.86 -5.20
C ASP A 360 1.34 -41.53 -3.84
N GLY A 361 2.46 -41.16 -3.21
CA GLY A 361 2.88 -41.65 -1.89
C GLY A 361 3.81 -42.86 -1.92
N GLU A 362 4.35 -43.24 -3.07
CA GLU A 362 5.36 -44.31 -3.23
C GLU A 362 6.40 -43.95 -4.30
N VAL A 363 7.69 -44.13 -4.03
CA VAL A 363 8.72 -43.88 -5.06
C VAL A 363 8.85 -45.10 -5.98
N THR A 364 8.45 -44.97 -7.25
CA THR A 364 8.35 -46.08 -8.22
C THR A 364 9.03 -45.80 -9.56
N LEU A 365 8.77 -46.67 -10.56
CA LEU A 365 9.20 -46.46 -11.94
C LEU A 365 8.42 -45.32 -12.63
N TYR A 366 7.27 -44.89 -12.11
CA TYR A 366 6.53 -43.76 -12.65
C TYR A 366 7.28 -42.44 -12.39
N ASP A 367 7.81 -42.25 -11.18
CA ASP A 367 8.69 -41.13 -10.82
C ASP A 367 9.96 -41.13 -11.65
N PHE A 368 10.59 -42.29 -11.80
CA PHE A 368 11.75 -42.42 -12.69
C PHE A 368 11.41 -41.99 -14.12
N GLY A 369 10.21 -42.34 -14.60
CA GLY A 369 9.70 -41.91 -15.89
C GLY A 369 9.56 -40.39 -16.01
N ILE A 370 9.17 -39.69 -14.94
CA ILE A 370 9.10 -38.22 -14.88
C ILE A 370 10.51 -37.63 -14.96
N LEU A 371 11.42 -38.08 -14.11
CA LEU A 371 12.80 -37.60 -14.05
C LEU A 371 13.50 -37.74 -15.41
N VAL A 372 13.35 -38.90 -16.07
CA VAL A 372 13.96 -39.15 -17.40
C VAL A 372 13.41 -38.21 -18.48
N ARG A 373 12.13 -37.83 -18.42
CA ARG A 373 11.56 -36.87 -19.39
C ARG A 373 12.17 -35.48 -19.26
N SER A 374 12.62 -35.12 -18.06
CA SER A 374 13.23 -33.82 -17.76
C SER A 374 14.76 -33.86 -17.71
N PHE A 375 15.40 -35.01 -17.95
CA PHE A 375 16.84 -35.16 -17.77
C PHE A 375 17.66 -34.18 -18.63
N GLY A 376 18.57 -33.46 -17.98
CA GLY A 376 19.38 -32.39 -18.57
C GLY A 376 18.65 -31.04 -18.70
N ALA A 377 17.44 -30.91 -18.17
CA ALA A 377 16.76 -29.62 -18.08
C ALA A 377 17.37 -28.76 -16.97
N ILE A 378 17.46 -27.45 -17.23
CA ILE A 378 17.95 -26.44 -16.30
C ILE A 378 16.80 -25.45 -16.08
N GLY A 379 16.54 -25.06 -14.85
CA GLY A 379 15.54 -24.06 -14.52
C GLY A 379 16.00 -22.66 -14.91
N ASP A 380 15.05 -21.73 -15.02
CA ASP A 380 15.37 -20.34 -15.31
C ASP A 380 16.23 -19.71 -14.19
N ASP A 381 17.04 -18.69 -14.54
CA ASP A 381 17.88 -17.96 -13.59
C ASP A 381 17.13 -16.88 -12.83
#